data_AF-A0A1X7TRZ2-F1
#
_entry.id   AF-A0A1X7TRZ2-F1
#
_cell.length_a   1.000
_cell.length_b   1.000
_cell.length_c   1.000
_cell.angle_alpha   90.00
_cell.angle_beta   90.00
_cell.angle_gamma   90.00
#
_symmetry.space_group_name_H-M   'P 1'
#
loop_
_entity.id
_entity.type
_entity.pdbx_description
1 polymer ?
#
loop_
_entity_poly.entity_id
_entity_poly.type
_entity_poly.pdbx_seq_one_letter_code
_entity_poly.pdbx_strand_id
1 'polypeptide(L)'
;MAKTSKAATLPTVSVPDSSIDLLPGEALVGHAPDTQQLLYESEGPDKSPGYIYGTLFITNHRLSFKPAPFNTDKLSPLDRSSVVKSHYIPLRLILQAYTISSNKKRLVTAKSTLPKKINELEIICKDLRKVVFSFKSCSKSDVVH
;
A
#
# COMPACT_ATOMS: atom_id res chain seq x y z
N MET A 1 50.60 -6.62 -10.31
CA MET A 1 49.89 -5.55 -9.57
C MET A 1 48.40 -5.83 -9.63
N ALA A 2 47.76 -6.08 -8.49
CA ALA A 2 46.38 -6.57 -8.39
C ALA A 2 45.35 -5.45 -8.58
N LYS A 3 44.30 -5.71 -9.36
CA LYS A 3 43.13 -4.83 -9.54
C LYS A 3 42.16 -5.07 -8.38
N THR A 4 42.05 -4.11 -7.47
CA THR A 4 41.04 -4.10 -6.41
C THR A 4 39.72 -3.59 -6.97
N SER A 5 38.74 -4.50 -7.11
CA SER A 5 37.36 -4.15 -7.43
C SER A 5 36.72 -3.40 -6.26
N LYS A 6 36.29 -2.16 -6.48
CA LYS A 6 35.44 -1.43 -5.52
C LYS A 6 34.08 -2.10 -5.44
N ALA A 7 33.73 -2.62 -4.27
CA ALA A 7 32.37 -3.07 -3.98
C ALA A 7 31.42 -1.86 -4.03
N ALA A 8 30.34 -1.98 -4.79
CA ALA A 8 29.29 -0.98 -4.85
C ALA A 8 28.50 -0.99 -3.53
N THR A 9 28.64 0.06 -2.73
CA THR A 9 27.84 0.28 -1.53
C THR A 9 26.41 0.58 -1.95
N LEU A 10 25.47 -0.31 -1.58
CA LEU A 10 24.03 -0.08 -1.73
C LEU A 10 23.64 1.19 -0.96
N PRO A 11 22.78 2.07 -1.52
CA PRO A 11 22.33 3.26 -0.82
C PRO A 11 21.59 2.86 0.45
N THR A 12 22.14 3.25 1.60
CA THR A 12 21.48 3.13 2.90
C THR A 12 20.33 4.13 2.92
N VAL A 13 19.12 3.66 2.60
CA VAL A 13 17.89 4.43 2.83
C VAL A 13 17.70 4.47 4.35
N SER A 14 17.83 5.65 4.92
CA SER A 14 17.49 5.91 6.33
C SER A 14 16.04 5.51 6.55
N VAL A 15 15.83 4.43 7.29
CA VAL A 15 14.50 3.92 7.64
C VAL A 15 13.92 4.88 8.67
N PRO A 16 12.84 5.64 8.37
CA PRO A 16 12.10 6.33 9.42
C PRO A 16 11.50 5.27 10.35
N ASP A 17 11.38 5.56 11.64
CA ASP A 17 10.80 4.71 12.69
C ASP A 17 9.34 4.30 12.39
N SER A 18 9.17 3.41 11.43
CA SER A 18 7.89 2.85 11.03
C SER A 18 7.82 1.42 11.55
N SER A 19 7.22 1.27 12.73
CA SER A 19 6.98 0.01 13.45
C SER A 19 6.11 -0.96 12.65
N ILE A 20 6.74 -1.64 11.69
CA ILE A 20 6.22 -2.84 11.04
C ILE A 20 6.82 -4.07 11.72
N ASP A 21 5.96 -4.98 12.18
CA ASP A 21 6.41 -6.20 12.86
C ASP A 21 6.91 -7.22 11.84
N LEU A 22 8.23 -7.32 11.68
CA LEU A 22 8.87 -8.22 10.72
C LEU A 22 9.03 -9.63 11.31
N LEU A 23 8.70 -10.65 10.51
CA LEU A 23 9.04 -12.03 10.84
C LEU A 23 10.56 -12.27 10.74
N PRO A 24 11.12 -13.29 11.42
CA PRO A 24 12.52 -13.67 11.22
C PRO A 24 12.83 -13.93 9.73
N GLY A 25 13.78 -13.19 9.17
CA GLY A 25 14.17 -13.26 7.75
C GLY A 25 13.30 -12.42 6.80
N GLU A 26 12.27 -11.75 7.30
CA GLU A 26 11.51 -10.76 6.53
C GLU A 26 12.28 -9.43 6.50
N ALA A 27 12.33 -8.82 5.32
CA ALA A 27 13.02 -7.56 5.08
C ALA A 27 12.08 -6.55 4.42
N LEU A 28 12.07 -5.33 4.93
CA LEU A 28 11.37 -4.20 4.32
C LEU A 28 12.01 -3.89 2.96
N VAL A 29 11.19 -3.87 1.92
CA VAL A 29 11.59 -3.52 0.55
C VAL A 29 11.28 -2.05 0.27
N GLY A 30 10.15 -1.55 0.78
CA GLY A 30 9.76 -0.16 0.62
C GLY A 30 8.48 0.18 1.35
N HIS A 31 8.15 1.47 1.37
CA HIS A 31 6.91 1.97 1.95
C HIS A 31 6.42 3.21 1.20
N ALA A 32 5.12 3.49 1.33
CA ALA A 32 4.45 4.67 0.84
C ALA A 32 3.61 5.26 1.98
N PRO A 33 4.05 6.37 2.62
CA PRO A 33 3.23 7.10 3.58
C PRO A 33 2.05 7.79 2.88
N ASP A 34 1.14 8.38 3.66
CA ASP A 34 -0.02 9.15 3.17
C ASP A 34 -0.87 8.44 2.11
N THR A 35 -0.97 7.11 2.24
CA THR A 35 -1.74 6.26 1.33
C THR A 35 -3.17 6.11 1.84
N GLN A 36 -4.13 6.19 0.94
CA GLN A 36 -5.55 5.92 1.22
C GLN A 36 -5.91 4.51 0.79
N GLN A 37 -6.40 3.66 1.68
CA GLN A 37 -7.06 2.41 1.29
C GLN A 37 -8.56 2.67 1.08
N LEU A 38 -9.08 2.29 -0.09
CA LEU A 38 -10.51 2.41 -0.40
C LEU A 38 -11.31 1.34 0.32
N LEU A 39 -12.45 1.74 0.90
CA LEU A 39 -13.47 0.87 1.47
C LEU A 39 -14.61 0.76 0.46
N TYR A 40 -14.92 -0.48 0.05
CA TYR A 40 -15.98 -0.76 -0.93
C TYR A 40 -17.37 -0.96 -0.30
N GLU A 41 -17.49 -0.84 1.03
CA GLU A 41 -18.76 -0.92 1.73
C GLU A 41 -19.27 0.50 2.00
N SER A 42 -20.26 0.94 1.22
CA SER A 42 -21.08 2.11 1.55
C SER A 42 -22.53 1.77 1.22
N GLU A 43 -23.22 1.17 2.18
CA GLU A 43 -24.68 0.99 2.16
C GLU A 43 -25.32 2.34 2.52
N GLY A 44 -25.49 3.22 1.53
CA GLY A 44 -26.11 4.54 1.72
C GLY A 44 -26.44 5.26 0.41
N PRO A 45 -27.39 6.22 0.42
CA PRO A 45 -27.82 6.96 -0.77
C PRO A 45 -26.71 7.84 -1.37
N ASP A 46 -25.74 8.29 -0.55
CA ASP A 46 -24.51 8.96 -0.99
C ASP A 46 -23.39 7.94 -1.21
N LYS A 47 -23.27 7.48 -2.46
CA LYS A 47 -22.34 6.43 -2.92
C LYS A 47 -20.88 6.89 -3.03
N SER A 48 -20.36 7.66 -2.08
CA SER A 48 -18.94 7.96 -2.06
C SER A 48 -18.18 6.81 -1.38
N PRO A 49 -17.19 6.18 -2.04
CA PRO A 49 -16.36 5.17 -1.39
C PRO A 49 -15.65 5.79 -0.19
N GLY A 50 -15.77 5.15 0.98
CA GLY A 50 -15.00 5.52 2.16
C GLY A 50 -13.50 5.28 1.93
N TYR A 51 -12.66 5.95 2.71
CA TYR A 51 -11.21 5.71 2.69
C TYR A 51 -10.61 5.77 4.09
N ILE A 52 -9.54 5.01 4.27
CA ILE A 52 -8.71 5.01 5.48
C ILE A 52 -7.33 5.49 5.11
N TYR A 53 -6.79 6.45 5.85
CA TYR A 53 -5.42 6.92 5.67
C TYR A 53 -4.42 6.03 6.38
N GLY A 54 -3.22 5.90 5.84
CA GLY A 54 -2.20 5.08 6.48
C GLY A 54 -0.91 5.02 5.68
N THR A 55 -0.07 4.08 6.08
CA THR A 55 1.18 3.77 5.38
C THR A 55 1.08 2.39 4.77
N LEU A 56 1.35 2.29 3.47
CA LEU A 56 1.49 1.03 2.76
C LEU A 56 2.94 0.57 2.83
N PHE A 57 3.17 -0.67 3.20
CA PHE A 57 4.48 -1.29 3.31
C PHE A 57 4.55 -2.50 2.38
N ILE A 58 5.71 -2.70 1.77
CA ILE A 58 6.04 -3.92 1.06
C ILE A 58 7.33 -4.51 1.61
N THR A 59 7.29 -5.80 1.93
CA THR A 59 8.44 -6.59 2.33
C THR A 59 8.75 -7.62 1.25
N ASN A 60 9.81 -8.41 1.44
CA ASN A 60 10.08 -9.58 0.60
C ASN A 60 9.04 -10.72 0.78
N HIS A 61 8.10 -10.60 1.73
CA HIS A 61 7.12 -11.63 2.05
C HIS A 61 5.66 -11.17 1.85
N ARG A 62 5.34 -9.90 2.13
CA ARG A 62 3.97 -9.40 2.15
C ARG A 62 3.84 -7.95 1.70
N LEU A 63 2.62 -7.59 1.33
CA LEU A 63 2.12 -6.23 1.29
C LEU A 63 1.29 -6.01 2.56
N SER A 64 1.53 -4.92 3.28
CA SER A 64 0.75 -4.61 4.48
C SER A 64 0.41 -3.13 4.61
N PHE A 65 -0.79 -2.82 5.09
CA PHE A 65 -1.25 -1.45 5.28
C PHE A 65 -1.47 -1.17 6.77
N LYS A 66 -0.88 -0.09 7.27
CA LYS A 66 -1.05 0.34 8.66
C LYS A 66 -1.88 1.62 8.68
N PRO A 67 -3.12 1.59 9.18
CA PRO A 67 -3.93 2.79 9.34
C PRO A 67 -3.23 3.82 10.22
N ALA A 68 -3.44 5.09 9.90
CA ALA A 68 -3.07 6.19 10.76
C ALA A 68 -3.94 6.19 12.04
N PRO A 69 -3.41 6.66 13.19
CA PRO A 69 -4.10 6.56 14.49
C PRO A 69 -5.48 7.23 14.50
N PHE A 70 -5.66 8.33 13.78
CA PHE A 70 -6.90 9.12 13.78
C PHE A 70 -8.07 8.45 13.02
N ASN A 71 -7.86 7.31 12.34
CA ASN A 71 -8.95 6.61 11.65
C ASN A 71 -9.84 5.80 12.60
N THR A 72 -9.43 5.57 13.86
CA THR A 72 -10.13 4.65 14.77
C THR A 72 -11.54 5.11 15.13
N ASP A 73 -11.80 6.40 15.14
CA ASP A 73 -13.06 6.95 15.66
C ASP A 73 -14.19 7.00 14.63
N LYS A 74 -13.87 6.82 13.33
CA LYS A 74 -14.82 7.00 12.22
C LYS A 74 -15.27 5.68 11.56
N LEU A 75 -14.74 4.53 11.98
CA LEU A 75 -15.03 3.22 11.37
C LEU A 75 -16.06 2.44 12.16
N SER A 76 -17.05 1.87 11.46
CA SER A 76 -18.00 0.96 12.09
C SER A 76 -17.29 -0.30 12.61
N PRO A 77 -17.84 -1.02 13.60
CA PRO A 77 -17.26 -2.28 14.08
C PRO A 77 -17.06 -3.32 12.98
N LEU A 78 -17.93 -3.35 11.98
CA LEU A 78 -17.85 -4.25 10.84
C LEU A 78 -16.66 -3.86 9.94
N ASP A 79 -16.52 -2.57 9.63
CA ASP A 79 -15.38 -2.03 8.89
C ASP A 79 -14.08 -2.35 9.60
N ARG A 80 -13.99 -2.15 10.93
CA ARG A 80 -12.79 -2.47 11.72
C ARG A 80 -12.33 -3.92 11.51
N SER A 81 -13.26 -4.87 11.45
CA SER A 81 -12.94 -6.29 11.27
C SER A 81 -12.45 -6.64 9.84
N SER A 82 -13.05 -6.01 8.82
CA SER A 82 -12.68 -6.17 7.40
C SER A 82 -11.33 -5.50 7.09
N VAL A 83 -11.12 -4.33 7.68
CA VAL A 83 -9.92 -3.51 7.64
C VAL A 83 -8.74 -4.26 8.24
N VAL A 84 -8.89 -4.87 9.42
CA VAL A 84 -7.85 -5.70 10.07
C VAL A 84 -7.37 -6.86 9.20
N LYS A 85 -8.27 -7.54 8.47
CA LYS A 85 -7.89 -8.65 7.55
C LYS A 85 -7.27 -8.16 6.23
N SER A 86 -7.59 -6.95 5.80
CA SER A 86 -7.13 -6.37 4.52
C SER A 86 -5.74 -5.74 4.61
N HIS A 87 -5.24 -5.53 5.83
CA HIS A 87 -3.92 -4.98 6.11
C HIS A 87 -2.75 -5.93 5.89
N TYR A 88 -3.00 -7.21 5.63
CA TYR A 88 -1.94 -8.19 5.49
C TYR A 88 -2.23 -9.08 4.28
N ILE A 89 -1.43 -8.92 3.23
CA ILE A 89 -1.55 -9.67 1.98
C ILE A 89 -0.20 -10.33 1.69
N PRO A 90 -0.05 -11.64 1.96
CA PRO A 90 1.12 -12.40 1.51
C PRO A 90 1.32 -12.23 0.00
N LEU A 91 2.55 -11.97 -0.44
CA LEU A 91 2.83 -11.77 -1.88
C LEU A 91 2.38 -12.98 -2.72
N ARG A 92 2.44 -14.19 -2.16
CA ARG A 92 1.98 -15.42 -2.82
C ARG A 92 0.48 -15.45 -3.16
N LEU A 93 -0.33 -14.68 -2.42
CA LEU A 93 -1.78 -14.58 -2.62
C LEU A 93 -2.14 -13.52 -3.65
N ILE A 94 -1.22 -12.64 -4.03
CA ILE A 94 -1.45 -11.67 -5.11
C ILE A 94 -1.55 -12.45 -6.42
N LEU A 95 -2.71 -12.36 -7.08
CA LEU A 95 -2.94 -12.92 -8.40
C LEU A 95 -2.48 -11.93 -9.47
N GLN A 96 -2.93 -10.68 -9.35
CA GLN A 96 -2.62 -9.59 -10.28
C GLN A 96 -2.51 -8.27 -9.52
N ALA A 97 -1.65 -7.38 -10.02
CA ALA A 97 -1.54 -6.01 -9.55
C ALA A 97 -1.68 -5.06 -10.74
N TYR A 98 -2.43 -3.97 -10.56
CA TYR A 98 -2.64 -2.96 -11.59
C TYR A 98 -2.29 -1.58 -11.06
N THR A 99 -1.60 -0.78 -11.86
CA THR A 99 -1.47 0.65 -11.60
C THR A 99 -2.53 1.41 -12.39
N ILE A 100 -3.14 2.42 -11.77
CA ILE A 100 -3.97 3.41 -12.45
C ILE A 100 -3.24 4.75 -12.45
N SER A 101 -3.04 5.31 -13.64
CA SER A 101 -2.42 6.62 -13.85
C SER A 101 -3.24 7.40 -14.87
N SER A 102 -3.74 8.59 -14.51
CA SER A 102 -4.53 9.45 -15.42
C SER A 102 -5.63 8.67 -16.17
N ASN A 103 -6.43 7.90 -15.43
CA ASN A 103 -7.52 7.04 -15.92
C ASN A 103 -7.10 5.85 -16.82
N LYS A 104 -5.81 5.56 -16.94
CA LYS A 104 -5.31 4.36 -17.63
C LYS A 104 -4.91 3.29 -16.62
N LYS A 105 -5.57 2.14 -16.69
CA LYS A 105 -5.24 0.93 -15.92
C LYS A 105 -4.19 0.11 -16.69
N ARG A 106 -3.13 -0.31 -16.01
CA ARG A 106 -2.04 -1.13 -16.57
C ARG A 106 -1.68 -2.26 -15.63
N LEU A 107 -1.53 -3.47 -16.16
CA LEU A 107 -1.06 -4.64 -15.41
C LEU A 107 0.43 -4.46 -15.06
N VAL A 108 0.76 -4.69 -13.79
CA VAL A 108 2.14 -4.71 -13.30
C VAL A 108 2.74 -6.08 -13.53
N THR A 109 3.86 -6.12 -14.24
CA THR A 109 4.66 -7.32 -14.45
C THR A 109 6.14 -7.01 -14.17
N ALA A 110 6.97 -8.02 -13.99
CA ALA A 110 8.41 -7.83 -13.74
C ALA A 110 9.13 -7.03 -14.84
N LYS A 111 8.58 -7.02 -16.06
CA LYS A 111 9.12 -6.28 -17.21
C LYS A 111 8.33 -5.01 -17.55
N SER A 112 7.32 -4.66 -16.74
CA SER A 112 6.48 -3.50 -17.00
C SER A 112 7.25 -2.20 -16.76
N THR A 113 7.16 -1.27 -17.70
CA THR A 113 7.57 0.12 -17.49
C THR A 113 6.44 0.85 -16.77
N LEU A 114 6.69 1.18 -15.49
CA LEU A 114 5.73 1.90 -14.68
C LEU A 114 5.66 3.37 -15.10
N PRO A 115 4.46 3.99 -15.05
CA PRO A 115 4.32 5.42 -15.33
C PRO A 115 5.03 6.24 -14.23
N LYS A 116 5.51 7.43 -14.58
CA LYS A 116 6.18 8.35 -13.63
C LYS A 116 5.31 8.73 -12.44
N LYS A 117 3.98 8.77 -12.63
CA LYS A 117 3.00 9.09 -11.59
C LYS A 117 1.95 7.98 -11.58
N ILE A 118 1.78 7.34 -10.42
CA ILE A 118 0.75 6.36 -10.16
C ILE A 118 -0.24 7.01 -9.20
N ASN A 119 -1.51 7.03 -9.58
CA ASN A 119 -2.57 7.57 -8.71
C ASN A 119 -3.10 6.49 -7.79
N GLU A 120 -3.25 5.26 -8.30
CA GLU A 120 -3.80 4.14 -7.53
C GLU A 120 -3.10 2.82 -7.88
N LEU A 121 -3.08 1.92 -6.90
CA LEU A 121 -2.65 0.54 -7.00
C LEU A 121 -3.81 -0.37 -6.64
N GLU A 122 -4.25 -1.19 -7.59
CA GLU A 122 -5.28 -2.20 -7.40
C GLU A 122 -4.62 -3.58 -7.31
N ILE A 123 -4.92 -4.31 -6.23
CA ILE A 123 -4.44 -5.66 -5.96
C ILE A 123 -5.62 -6.63 -6.02
N ILE A 124 -5.51 -7.64 -6.88
CA ILE A 124 -6.44 -8.75 -6.97
C ILE A 124 -5.77 -9.98 -6.35
N CYS A 125 -6.41 -10.55 -5.34
CA CYS A 125 -5.92 -11.71 -4.61
C CYS A 125 -6.58 -13.02 -5.11
N LYS A 126 -5.88 -14.15 -4.90
CA LYS A 126 -6.38 -15.50 -5.21
C LYS A 126 -7.58 -15.92 -4.36
N ASP A 127 -7.78 -15.27 -3.21
CA ASP A 127 -8.91 -15.48 -2.30
C ASP A 127 -10.10 -14.56 -2.61
N LEU A 128 -10.19 -14.08 -3.87
CA LEU A 128 -11.27 -13.22 -4.39
C LEU A 128 -11.33 -11.82 -3.79
N ARG A 129 -10.41 -11.45 -2.90
CA ARG A 129 -10.32 -10.08 -2.39
C ARG A 129 -9.75 -9.14 -3.45
N LYS A 130 -10.34 -7.95 -3.53
CA LYS A 130 -9.82 -6.79 -4.26
C LYS A 130 -9.52 -5.68 -3.25
N VAL A 131 -8.30 -5.16 -3.27
CA VAL A 131 -7.89 -4.04 -2.43
C VAL A 131 -7.33 -2.94 -3.31
N VAL A 132 -7.73 -1.69 -3.04
CA VAL A 132 -7.25 -0.53 -3.81
C VAL A 132 -6.64 0.49 -2.87
N PHE A 133 -5.43 0.93 -3.24
CA PHE A 133 -4.67 1.96 -2.56
C PHE A 133 -4.56 3.17 -3.48
N SER A 134 -4.85 4.36 -2.96
CA SER A 134 -4.71 5.65 -3.63
C SER A 134 -3.51 6.40 -3.05
N PHE A 135 -2.69 6.95 -3.93
CA PHE A 135 -1.52 7.78 -3.63
C PHE A 135 -1.77 9.25 -3.99
N LYS A 136 -3.03 9.69 -4.01
CA LYS A 136 -3.35 11.09 -4.23
C LYS A 136 -2.72 11.90 -3.10
N SER A 137 -1.80 12.81 -3.44
CA SER A 137 -1.25 13.78 -2.50
C SER A 137 -2.41 14.58 -1.92
N CYS A 138 -2.67 14.44 -0.62
CA CYS A 138 -3.57 15.34 0.07
C CYS A 138 -2.99 16.75 -0.01
N SER A 139 -3.81 17.70 -0.47
CA SER A 139 -3.62 19.07 0.00
C SER A 139 -3.89 19.04 1.51
N LYS A 140 -3.09 19.73 2.33
CA LYS A 140 -3.27 19.76 3.80
C LYS A 140 -4.70 20.18 4.24
N SER A 141 -5.49 20.69 3.31
CA SER A 141 -6.89 21.11 3.42
C SER A 141 -7.91 19.97 3.58
N ASP A 142 -7.58 18.74 3.18
CA ASP A 142 -8.54 17.62 3.15
C ASP A 142 -8.56 16.79 4.45
N VAL A 143 -7.76 17.20 5.44
CA VAL A 143 -7.81 16.63 6.79
C VAL A 143 -8.95 17.31 7.54
N VAL A 144 -10.15 16.72 7.45
CA VAL A 144 -11.29 17.13 8.29
C VAL A 144 -10.96 16.78 9.73
N HIS A 145 -10.61 17.83 10.50
CA HIS A 145 -10.45 17.81 11.95
C HIS A 145 -11.67 17.21 12.66
#